data_AF-A0A259HP09-F1
#
_entry.id   AF-A0A259HP09-F1
#
_cell.length_a   1.000
_cell.length_b   1.000
_cell.length_c   1.000
_cell.angle_alpha   90.00
_cell.angle_beta   90.00
_cell.angle_gamma   90.00
#
_symmetry.space_group_name_H-M   'P 1'
#
loop_
_entity.id
_entity.type
_entity.pdbx_description
1 polymer ?
#
loop_
_entity_poly.entity_id
_entity_poly.type
_entity_poly.pdbx_seq_one_letter_code
_entity_poly.pdbx_strand_id
1 'polypeptide(L)'
;MFQSAILLGSSSLNSGSPSPVSSLLDCLAQASTRPRYAFMVLSLIAEVADAGGEAGPFVRRGNKQFTLRDFLCDSLAPMGRRDPRRVALAERVKSDLILEDRMPVDPVAAAALVEDEVRDRVRASGKTNLSRAVSELVGAGLLKRYYKGFAVDHENRGGQRHAVYVLQGMARCLLSHRMATPPPPRQLPRNLPRQGELLFG
;
A
#
# COMPACT_ATOMS: atom_id res chain seq x y z
N MET A 1 -1.66 8.87 66.13
CA MET A 1 -2.34 9.63 65.05
C MET A 1 -1.49 9.46 63.80
N PHE A 2 -1.83 8.49 62.93
CA PHE A 2 -2.47 8.70 61.62
C PHE A 2 -1.68 9.71 60.75
N GLN A 3 -1.21 9.42 59.54
CA GLN A 3 -1.79 8.59 58.49
C GLN A 3 -0.76 8.31 57.38
N SER A 4 -0.77 7.09 56.85
CA SER A 4 -0.12 6.68 55.62
C SER A 4 -0.77 7.37 54.41
N ALA A 5 0.03 7.85 53.45
CA ALA A 5 -0.44 8.17 52.10
C ALA A 5 0.35 7.34 51.10
N ILE A 6 -0.27 6.23 50.69
CA ILE A 6 0.14 5.38 49.59
C ILE A 6 -0.11 6.17 48.30
N LEU A 7 0.95 6.56 47.59
CA LEU A 7 0.84 6.93 46.18
C LEU A 7 0.53 5.65 45.40
N LEU A 8 -0.73 5.47 44.99
CA LEU A 8 -1.07 4.57 43.90
C LEU A 8 -0.47 5.14 42.61
N GLY A 9 0.76 4.71 42.32
CA GLY A 9 1.24 4.66 40.94
C GLY A 9 0.42 3.59 40.22
N SER A 10 -0.53 4.04 39.39
CA SER A 10 -1.24 3.20 38.42
C SER A 10 -0.27 2.77 37.33
N SER A 11 0.66 1.87 37.67
CA SER A 11 1.48 1.14 36.72
C SER A 11 0.54 0.24 35.95
N SER A 12 0.06 0.71 34.79
CA SER A 12 -0.69 -0.12 33.86
C SER A 12 0.21 -1.29 33.48
N LEU A 13 -0.09 -2.45 34.06
CA LEU A 13 0.58 -3.72 33.83
C LEU A 13 0.57 -3.97 32.32
N ASN A 14 1.78 -4.08 31.77
CA ASN A 14 2.04 -4.51 30.41
C ASN A 14 1.53 -5.96 30.26
N SER A 15 0.30 -6.13 29.80
CA SER A 15 -0.25 -7.44 29.45
C SER A 15 0.51 -7.94 28.22
N GLY A 16 1.18 -9.09 28.34
CA GLY A 16 1.89 -9.77 27.25
C GLY A 16 1.02 -10.27 26.09
N SER A 17 -0.14 -9.65 25.87
CA SER A 17 -0.97 -9.88 24.68
C SER A 17 -0.30 -9.21 23.47
N PRO A 18 -0.09 -9.95 22.36
CA PRO A 18 0.46 -9.36 21.15
C PRO A 18 -0.41 -8.18 20.69
N SER A 19 0.26 -7.11 20.23
CA SER A 19 -0.46 -5.94 19.73
C SER A 19 -1.40 -6.34 18.58
N PRO A 20 -2.53 -5.63 18.37
CA PRO A 20 -3.46 -5.95 17.28
C PRO A 20 -2.80 -6.02 15.90
N VAL A 21 -1.72 -5.25 15.68
CA VAL A 21 -0.93 -5.28 14.44
C VAL A 21 -0.01 -6.51 14.40
N SER A 22 0.61 -6.89 15.52
CA SER A 22 1.42 -8.12 15.61
C SER A 22 0.60 -9.35 15.25
N SER A 23 -0.58 -9.49 15.86
CA SER A 23 -1.48 -10.60 15.58
C SER A 23 -1.95 -10.60 14.11
N LEU A 24 -2.16 -9.43 13.50
CA LEU A 24 -2.47 -9.33 12.07
C LEU A 24 -1.32 -9.83 11.21
N LEU A 25 -0.07 -9.47 11.53
CA LEU A 25 1.11 -9.93 10.80
C LEU A 25 1.28 -11.46 10.90
N ASP A 26 1.03 -12.03 12.08
CA ASP A 26 1.08 -13.49 12.29
C ASP A 26 -0.01 -14.22 11.48
N CYS A 27 -1.22 -13.65 11.42
CA CYS A 27 -2.30 -14.17 10.57
C CYS A 27 -1.92 -14.12 9.09
N LEU A 28 -1.36 -13.00 8.62
CA LEU A 28 -0.92 -12.84 7.23
C LEU A 28 0.20 -13.81 6.84
N ALA A 29 1.12 -14.09 7.77
CA ALA A 29 2.20 -15.06 7.56
C ALA A 29 1.68 -16.47 7.26
N GLN A 30 0.52 -16.83 7.82
CA GLN A 30 -0.11 -18.14 7.63
C GLN A 30 -1.08 -18.15 6.43
N ALA A 31 -1.81 -17.06 6.22
CA ALA A 31 -2.92 -17.02 5.28
C ALA A 31 -2.54 -16.56 3.87
N SER A 32 -1.39 -15.89 3.68
CA SER A 32 -0.98 -15.35 2.38
C SER A 32 0.33 -15.93 1.89
N THR A 33 0.38 -16.23 0.60
CA THR A 33 1.64 -16.59 -0.08
C THR A 33 2.62 -15.41 -0.16
N ARG A 34 2.15 -14.18 0.11
CA ARG A 34 2.95 -12.94 0.08
C ARG A 34 2.56 -12.02 1.25
N PRO A 35 2.93 -12.34 2.50
CA PRO A 35 2.46 -11.64 3.70
C PRO A 35 2.73 -10.14 3.68
N ARG A 36 3.91 -9.72 3.20
CA ARG A 36 4.27 -8.29 3.05
C ARG A 36 3.38 -7.56 2.05
N TYR A 37 3.13 -8.18 0.89
CA TYR A 37 2.26 -7.59 -0.14
C TYR A 37 0.81 -7.48 0.36
N ALA A 38 0.32 -8.53 1.02
CA ALA A 38 -1.02 -8.54 1.61
C ALA A 38 -1.19 -7.45 2.69
N PHE A 39 -0.19 -7.27 3.57
CA PHE A 39 -0.19 -6.19 4.55
C PHE A 39 -0.25 -4.80 3.89
N MET A 40 0.52 -4.58 2.83
CA MET A 40 0.50 -3.32 2.08
C MET A 40 -0.84 -3.07 1.40
N VAL A 41 -1.47 -4.11 0.82
CA VAL A 41 -2.83 -4.02 0.26
C VAL A 41 -3.81 -3.58 1.34
N LEU A 42 -3.79 -4.22 2.52
CA LEU A 42 -4.68 -3.85 3.63
C LEU A 42 -4.43 -2.41 4.12
N SER A 43 -3.15 -2.00 4.17
CA SER A 43 -2.76 -0.65 4.60
C SER A 43 -3.27 0.43 3.63
N LEU A 44 -3.11 0.21 2.32
CA LEU A 44 -3.63 1.12 1.29
C LEU A 44 -5.16 1.16 1.26
N ILE A 45 -5.82 0.02 1.51
CA ILE A 45 -7.28 -0.01 1.68
C ILE A 45 -7.68 0.82 2.91
N ALA A 46 -7.00 0.66 4.04
CA ALA A 46 -7.29 1.42 5.27
C ALA A 46 -7.10 2.94 5.11
N GLU A 47 -6.11 3.35 4.32
CA GLU A 47 -5.84 4.76 4.01
C GLU A 47 -7.05 5.45 3.34
N VAL A 48 -7.70 4.75 2.41
CA VAL A 48 -8.81 5.29 1.60
C VAL A 48 -10.19 4.81 2.06
N ALA A 49 -10.24 3.96 3.08
CA ALA A 49 -11.48 3.47 3.66
C ALA A 49 -12.14 4.54 4.55
N ASP A 50 -13.47 4.55 4.63
CA ASP A 50 -14.22 5.35 5.59
C ASP A 50 -14.07 4.84 7.04
N ALA A 51 -14.76 5.49 7.99
CA ALA A 51 -14.77 5.07 9.40
C ALA A 51 -15.36 3.65 9.61
N GLY A 52 -16.23 3.21 8.69
CA GLY A 52 -16.77 1.85 8.66
C GLY A 52 -15.76 0.81 8.15
N GLY A 53 -14.68 1.24 7.52
CA GLY A 53 -13.68 0.39 6.90
C GLY A 53 -13.97 0.07 5.44
N GLU A 54 -14.92 0.76 4.80
CA GLU A 54 -15.27 0.59 3.41
C GLU A 54 -14.45 1.51 2.49
N ALA A 55 -13.81 0.93 1.48
CA ALA A 55 -13.04 1.61 0.45
C ALA A 55 -13.65 1.39 -0.93
N GLY A 56 -13.78 2.47 -1.71
CA GLY A 56 -14.24 2.44 -3.11
C GLY A 56 -15.73 2.75 -3.29
N PRO A 57 -16.27 2.60 -4.52
CA PRO A 57 -15.60 2.04 -5.70
C PRO A 57 -14.57 2.97 -6.33
N PHE A 58 -14.65 4.27 -6.03
CA PHE A 58 -13.75 5.29 -6.55
C PHE A 58 -12.93 5.91 -5.42
N VAL A 59 -11.69 6.26 -5.73
CA VAL A 59 -10.74 6.91 -4.83
C VAL A 59 -10.28 8.21 -5.47
N ARG A 60 -10.25 9.30 -4.69
CA ARG A 60 -9.72 10.59 -5.13
C ARG A 60 -8.29 10.76 -4.65
N ARG A 61 -7.38 11.15 -5.55
CA ARG A 61 -6.00 11.52 -5.23
C ARG A 61 -5.67 12.83 -5.93
N GLY A 62 -5.61 13.92 -5.17
CA GLY A 62 -5.53 15.28 -5.72
C GLY A 62 -6.73 15.58 -6.62
N ASN A 63 -6.46 15.99 -7.86
CA ASN A 63 -7.49 16.35 -8.85
C ASN A 63 -7.96 15.17 -9.72
N LYS A 64 -7.44 13.95 -9.50
CA LYS A 64 -7.79 12.76 -10.29
C LYS A 64 -8.64 11.78 -9.47
N GLN A 65 -9.55 11.11 -10.16
CA GLN A 65 -10.37 10.03 -9.62
C GLN A 65 -9.99 8.72 -10.32
N PHE A 66 -9.82 7.67 -9.53
CA PHE A 66 -9.42 6.34 -9.99
C PHE A 66 -10.44 5.31 -9.49
N THR A 67 -10.57 4.18 -10.18
CA THR A 67 -11.20 3.01 -9.56
C THR A 67 -10.32 2.51 -8.42
N LEU A 68 -10.91 1.89 -7.40
CA LEU A 68 -10.15 1.34 -6.27
C LEU A 68 -9.06 0.36 -6.73
N ARG A 69 -9.34 -0.48 -7.74
CA ARG A 69 -8.37 -1.44 -8.27
C ARG A 69 -7.20 -0.74 -8.96
N ASP A 70 -7.46 0.27 -9.77
CA ASP A 70 -6.40 1.01 -10.46
C ASP A 70 -5.53 1.77 -9.44
N PHE A 71 -6.15 2.44 -8.46
CA PHE A 71 -5.45 3.08 -7.36
C PHE A 71 -4.50 2.12 -6.62
N LEU A 72 -4.97 0.91 -6.28
CA LEU A 72 -4.17 -0.10 -5.59
C LEU A 72 -3.02 -0.60 -6.47
N CYS A 73 -3.28 -0.89 -7.75
CA CYS A 73 -2.26 -1.35 -8.68
C CYS A 73 -1.15 -0.30 -8.86
N ASP A 74 -1.53 0.98 -9.05
CA ASP A 74 -0.58 2.07 -9.23
C ASP A 74 0.22 2.35 -7.96
N SER A 75 -0.43 2.29 -6.79
CA SER A 75 0.24 2.53 -5.50
C SER A 75 1.20 1.40 -5.10
N LEU A 76 0.96 0.17 -5.57
CA LEU A 76 1.82 -0.98 -5.32
C LEU A 76 2.95 -1.15 -6.35
N ALA A 77 2.86 -0.50 -7.51
CA ALA A 77 3.87 -0.59 -8.56
C ALA A 77 5.31 -0.25 -8.11
N PRO A 78 5.57 0.77 -7.26
CA PRO A 78 6.91 1.08 -6.78
C PRO A 78 7.57 -0.02 -5.95
N MET A 79 6.81 -0.93 -5.33
CA MET A 79 7.36 -2.02 -4.53
C MET A 79 8.12 -3.06 -5.36
N GLY A 80 7.82 -3.16 -6.66
CA GLY A 80 8.56 -4.02 -7.57
C GLY A 80 9.97 -3.51 -7.87
N ARG A 81 10.29 -2.23 -7.63
CA ARG A 81 11.54 -1.60 -8.12
C ARG A 81 12.82 -2.20 -7.56
N ARG A 82 12.77 -2.79 -6.36
CA ARG A 82 13.90 -3.46 -5.69
C ARG A 82 13.70 -4.99 -5.57
N ASP A 83 12.66 -5.53 -6.19
CA ASP A 83 12.40 -6.97 -6.17
C ASP A 83 13.36 -7.67 -7.14
N PRO A 84 14.15 -8.68 -6.71
CA PRO A 84 14.98 -9.49 -7.61
C PRO A 84 14.22 -10.03 -8.83
N ARG A 85 12.90 -10.24 -8.72
CA ARG A 85 12.04 -10.64 -9.83
C ARG A 85 11.85 -9.56 -10.88
N ARG A 86 11.85 -8.27 -10.49
CA ARG A 86 11.79 -7.17 -11.47
C ARG A 86 13.13 -7.01 -12.18
N VAL A 87 14.25 -7.20 -11.48
CA VAL A 87 15.58 -7.23 -12.12
C VAL A 87 15.63 -8.34 -13.17
N ALA A 88 15.20 -9.56 -12.81
CA ALA A 88 15.10 -10.67 -13.76
C ALA A 88 14.11 -10.39 -14.91
N LEU A 89 13.01 -9.68 -14.64
CA LEU A 89 12.06 -9.26 -15.68
C LEU A 89 12.67 -8.21 -16.62
N ALA A 90 13.47 -7.27 -16.10
CA ALA A 90 14.14 -6.25 -16.91
C ALA A 90 15.16 -6.87 -17.85
N GLU A 91 15.95 -7.84 -17.39
CA GLU A 91 16.88 -8.58 -18.25
C GLU A 91 16.13 -9.36 -19.34
N ARG A 92 14.99 -9.98 -19.00
CA ARG A 92 14.13 -10.66 -19.98
C ARG A 92 13.53 -9.70 -21.01
N VAL A 93 12.95 -8.58 -20.57
CA VAL A 93 12.40 -7.55 -21.46
C VAL A 93 13.47 -7.00 -22.39
N LYS A 94 14.67 -6.75 -21.88
CA LYS A 94 15.80 -6.32 -22.70
C LYS A 94 16.15 -7.37 -23.76
N SER A 95 16.17 -8.65 -23.37
CA SER A 95 16.45 -9.77 -24.29
C SER A 95 15.37 -9.87 -25.38
N ASP A 96 14.10 -9.76 -25.01
CA ASP A 96 12.97 -9.79 -25.95
C ASP A 96 13.04 -8.62 -26.95
N LEU A 97 13.31 -7.39 -26.48
CA LEU A 97 13.41 -6.21 -27.34
C LEU A 97 14.58 -6.28 -28.33
N ILE A 98 15.68 -6.94 -27.94
CA ILE A 98 16.81 -7.20 -28.84
C ILE A 98 16.43 -8.26 -29.87
N LEU A 99 15.77 -9.34 -29.46
CA LEU A 99 15.32 -10.41 -30.37
C LEU A 99 14.27 -9.92 -31.38
N GLU A 100 13.42 -8.97 -30.98
CA GLU A 100 12.41 -8.35 -31.82
C GLU A 100 12.95 -7.18 -32.67
N ASP A 101 14.24 -6.84 -32.58
CA ASP A 101 14.88 -5.68 -33.24
C ASP A 101 14.18 -4.34 -32.95
N ARG A 102 13.63 -4.20 -31.74
CA ARG A 102 12.89 -3.02 -31.26
C ARG A 102 13.71 -2.14 -30.32
N MET A 103 14.97 -2.50 -30.08
CA MET A 103 15.84 -1.82 -29.13
C MET A 103 16.47 -0.56 -29.78
N PRO A 104 16.23 0.65 -29.24
CA PRO A 104 16.85 1.87 -29.74
C PRO A 104 18.38 1.84 -29.63
N VAL A 105 19.06 2.50 -30.57
CA VAL A 105 20.53 2.66 -30.55
C VAL A 105 20.96 3.66 -29.45
N ASP A 106 20.13 4.67 -29.17
CA ASP A 106 20.39 5.60 -28.08
C ASP A 106 20.23 4.89 -26.72
N PRO A 107 21.28 4.81 -25.89
CA PRO A 107 21.22 4.13 -24.60
C PRO A 107 20.20 4.75 -23.63
N VAL A 108 19.90 6.05 -23.74
CA VAL A 108 18.92 6.71 -22.88
C VAL A 108 17.49 6.33 -23.29
N ALA A 109 17.16 6.42 -24.58
CA ALA A 109 15.89 5.95 -25.12
C ALA A 109 15.69 4.44 -24.89
N ALA A 110 16.75 3.65 -25.01
CA ALA A 110 16.71 2.20 -24.78
C ALA A 110 16.41 1.86 -23.31
N ALA A 111 17.05 2.55 -22.36
CA ALA A 111 16.75 2.38 -20.94
C ALA A 111 15.31 2.81 -20.60
N ALA A 112 14.81 3.89 -21.22
CA ALA A 112 13.44 4.35 -21.04
C ALA A 112 12.42 3.34 -21.57
N LEU A 113 12.65 2.77 -22.76
CA LEU A 113 11.78 1.76 -23.36
C LEU A 113 11.72 0.48 -22.52
N VAL A 114 12.88 -0.02 -22.07
CA VAL A 114 12.93 -1.18 -21.16
C VAL A 114 12.17 -0.90 -19.87
N GLU A 115 12.39 0.27 -19.25
CA GLU A 115 11.70 0.62 -18.00
C GLU A 115 10.18 0.72 -18.21
N ASP A 116 9.72 1.19 -19.37
CA ASP A 116 8.28 1.30 -19.68
C ASP A 116 7.64 -0.06 -19.95
N GLU A 117 8.27 -0.91 -20.74
CA GLU A 117 7.81 -2.28 -21.00
C GLU A 117 7.82 -3.13 -19.72
N VAL A 118 8.85 -2.99 -18.87
CA VAL A 118 8.88 -3.60 -17.54
C VAL A 118 7.75 -3.05 -16.66
N ARG A 119 7.49 -1.74 -16.69
CA ARG A 119 6.39 -1.11 -15.94
C ARG A 119 5.05 -1.69 -16.38
N ASP A 120 4.83 -1.87 -17.67
CA ASP A 120 3.58 -2.41 -18.21
C ASP A 120 3.39 -3.89 -17.90
N ARG A 121 4.44 -4.72 -18.03
CA ARG A 121 4.39 -6.13 -17.60
C ARG A 121 4.21 -6.28 -16.08
N VAL A 122 4.79 -5.38 -15.28
CA VAL A 122 4.56 -5.31 -13.83
C VAL A 122 3.13 -4.87 -13.51
N ARG A 123 2.56 -3.90 -14.23
CA ARG A 123 1.15 -3.50 -14.08
C ARG A 123 0.19 -4.61 -14.44
N ALA A 124 0.44 -5.33 -15.55
CA ALA A 124 -0.35 -6.48 -15.97
C ALA A 124 -0.31 -7.59 -14.91
N SER A 125 0.89 -7.90 -14.39
CA SER A 125 1.07 -8.84 -13.27
C SER A 125 0.45 -8.33 -11.97
N GLY A 126 0.44 -7.01 -11.75
CA GLY A 126 -0.11 -6.32 -10.59
C GLY A 126 -1.60 -6.58 -10.41
N LYS A 127 -2.37 -6.58 -11.50
CA LYS A 127 -3.81 -6.91 -11.48
C LYS A 127 -4.05 -8.34 -11.01
N THR A 128 -3.30 -9.31 -11.54
CA THR A 128 -3.39 -10.73 -11.15
C THR A 128 -2.92 -10.94 -9.71
N ASN A 129 -1.84 -10.28 -9.32
CA ASN A 129 -1.30 -10.33 -7.96
C ASN A 129 -2.26 -9.74 -6.93
N LEU A 130 -2.88 -8.59 -7.25
CA LEU A 130 -3.91 -7.97 -6.43
C LEU A 130 -5.13 -8.90 -6.29
N SER A 131 -5.62 -9.48 -7.39
CA SER A 131 -6.76 -10.40 -7.36
C SER A 131 -6.50 -11.63 -6.48
N ARG A 132 -5.29 -12.21 -6.57
CA ARG A 132 -4.87 -13.33 -5.73
C ARG A 132 -4.79 -12.91 -4.26
N ALA A 133 -4.07 -11.83 -3.95
CA ALA A 133 -3.92 -11.36 -2.58
C ALA A 133 -5.28 -11.02 -1.94
N VAL A 134 -6.17 -10.35 -2.67
CA VAL A 134 -7.54 -10.06 -2.22
C VAL A 134 -8.31 -11.36 -1.95
N SER A 135 -8.17 -12.39 -2.78
CA SER A 135 -8.83 -13.68 -2.54
C SER A 135 -8.31 -14.38 -1.29
N GLU A 136 -6.99 -14.38 -1.07
CA GLU A 136 -6.38 -14.90 0.18
C GLU A 136 -6.88 -14.13 1.41
N LEU A 137 -6.92 -12.79 1.34
CA LEU A 137 -7.40 -11.92 2.42
C LEU A 137 -8.90 -12.12 2.72
N VAL A 138 -9.72 -12.35 1.69
CA VAL A 138 -11.14 -12.69 1.86
C VAL A 138 -11.30 -14.05 2.53
N GLY A 139 -10.52 -15.05 2.10
CA GLY A 139 -10.50 -16.38 2.72
C GLY A 139 -10.08 -16.35 4.19
N ALA A 140 -9.19 -15.43 4.55
CA ALA A 140 -8.75 -15.20 5.93
C ALA A 140 -9.73 -14.38 6.79
N GLY A 141 -10.86 -13.91 6.24
CA GLY A 141 -11.82 -13.07 6.97
C GLY A 141 -11.31 -11.67 7.29
N LEU A 142 -10.23 -11.23 6.63
CA LEU A 142 -9.63 -9.89 6.80
C LEU A 142 -10.26 -8.84 5.88
N LEU A 143 -10.95 -9.29 4.83
CA LEU A 143 -11.54 -8.43 3.82
C LEU A 143 -12.88 -8.99 3.32
N LYS A 144 -13.85 -8.11 3.08
CA LYS A 144 -15.05 -8.43 2.29
C LYS A 144 -14.99 -7.68 0.97
N ARG A 145 -15.35 -8.36 -0.12
CA ARG A 145 -15.41 -7.81 -1.48
C ARG A 145 -16.84 -7.82 -1.98
N TYR A 146 -17.27 -6.69 -2.53
CA TYR A 146 -18.49 -6.62 -3.34
C TYR A 146 -18.29 -5.62 -4.49
N TYR A 147 -19.32 -5.42 -5.31
CA TYR A 147 -19.21 -4.58 -6.50
C TYR A 147 -20.37 -3.58 -6.57
N LYS A 148 -20.08 -2.30 -6.86
CA LYS A 148 -21.08 -1.22 -7.09
C LYS A 148 -21.02 -0.74 -8.53
N GLY A 149 -22.17 -0.35 -9.10
CA GLY A 149 -22.32 0.15 -10.48
C GLY A 149 -23.41 -0.57 -11.26
N PHE A 150 -23.88 0.02 -12.36
CA PHE A 150 -24.87 -0.59 -13.25
C PHE A 150 -24.24 -1.70 -14.09
N ALA A 151 -24.91 -2.86 -14.15
CA ALA A 151 -24.55 -3.91 -15.10
C ALA A 151 -25.09 -3.50 -16.48
N VAL A 152 -24.19 -3.25 -17.42
CA VAL A 152 -24.50 -3.18 -18.85
C VAL A 152 -23.66 -4.29 -19.50
N ASP A 153 -24.30 -5.10 -20.35
CA ASP A 153 -24.06 -6.54 -20.60
C ASP A 153 -22.67 -7.04 -21.05
N HIS A 154 -22.34 -8.29 -20.70
CA HIS A 154 -22.14 -9.49 -21.59
C HIS A 154 -21.14 -10.52 -21.00
N GLU A 155 -21.38 -11.80 -21.29
CA GLU A 155 -20.68 -13.02 -20.83
C GLU A 155 -19.14 -13.07 -20.88
N ASN A 156 -18.45 -12.14 -21.56
CA ASN A 156 -16.98 -12.11 -21.59
C ASN A 156 -16.35 -10.70 -21.48
N ARG A 157 -17.12 -9.65 -21.16
CA ARG A 157 -16.60 -8.33 -20.81
C ARG A 157 -17.35 -7.81 -19.60
N GLY A 158 -16.76 -8.07 -18.43
CA GLY A 158 -17.34 -7.78 -17.12
C GLY A 158 -18.06 -6.44 -17.10
N GLY A 159 -19.36 -6.49 -16.78
CA GLY A 159 -20.18 -5.30 -16.60
C GLY A 159 -19.45 -4.30 -15.71
N GLN A 160 -19.64 -3.01 -15.97
CA GLN A 160 -18.96 -1.84 -15.38
C GLN A 160 -19.14 -1.68 -13.85
N ARG A 161 -19.21 -2.78 -13.10
CA ARG A 161 -19.24 -2.83 -11.65
C ARG A 161 -17.81 -2.75 -11.13
N HIS A 162 -17.57 -1.75 -10.30
CA HIS A 162 -16.27 -1.50 -9.70
C HIS A 162 -16.20 -2.15 -8.32
N ALA A 163 -15.02 -2.65 -7.97
CA ALA A 163 -14.80 -3.33 -6.70
C ALA A 163 -14.88 -2.35 -5.52
N VAL A 164 -15.54 -2.80 -4.46
CA VAL A 164 -15.55 -2.18 -3.14
C VAL A 164 -14.99 -3.19 -2.15
N TYR A 165 -14.09 -2.73 -1.28
CA TYR A 165 -13.45 -3.55 -0.26
C TYR A 165 -13.80 -3.04 1.13
N VAL A 166 -14.13 -3.94 2.05
CA VAL A 166 -14.45 -3.61 3.43
C VAL A 166 -13.49 -4.35 4.35
N LEU A 167 -12.78 -3.62 5.21
CA LEU A 167 -11.89 -4.20 6.21
C LEU A 167 -12.68 -4.90 7.32
N GLN A 168 -12.28 -6.13 7.61
CA GLN A 168 -12.95 -7.01 8.57
C GLN A 168 -11.97 -7.62 9.57
N GLY A 169 -12.52 -8.14 10.67
CA GLY A 169 -11.78 -8.85 11.69
C GLY A 169 -10.55 -8.06 12.18
N MET A 170 -9.41 -8.73 12.19
CA MET A 170 -8.14 -8.18 12.67
C MET A 170 -7.66 -7.00 11.83
N ALA A 171 -7.98 -6.95 10.53
CA ALA A 171 -7.52 -5.88 9.65
C ALA A 171 -8.12 -4.50 10.00
N ARG A 172 -9.21 -4.47 10.78
CA ARG A 172 -9.80 -3.22 11.28
C ARG A 172 -8.85 -2.43 12.20
N CYS A 173 -7.84 -3.09 12.78
CA CYS A 173 -6.84 -2.39 13.60
C CYS A 173 -6.07 -1.32 12.81
N LEU A 174 -6.01 -1.44 11.48
CA LEU A 174 -5.34 -0.48 10.60
C LEU A 174 -6.14 0.83 10.43
N LEU A 175 -7.44 0.85 10.72
CA LEU A 175 -8.27 2.07 10.64
C LEU A 175 -7.88 3.07 11.73
N SER A 176 -7.62 2.58 12.94
CA SER A 176 -7.17 3.39 14.08
C SER A 176 -5.74 3.92 13.90
N HIS A 177 -4.98 3.27 13.02
CA HIS A 177 -3.59 3.59 12.74
C HIS A 177 -3.42 4.44 11.48
N ARG A 178 -4.50 5.05 10.96
CA ARG A 178 -4.45 6.03 9.86
C ARG A 178 -3.25 6.93 10.11
N MET A 179 -2.19 6.72 9.32
CA MET A 179 -0.90 7.36 9.55
C MET A 179 -1.19 8.84 9.67
N ALA A 180 -0.96 9.40 10.85
CA ALA A 180 -1.13 10.83 11.09
C ALA A 180 -0.42 11.51 9.92
N THR A 181 -1.18 12.23 9.10
CA THR A 181 -0.59 13.04 8.04
C THR A 181 0.49 13.87 8.73
N PRO A 182 1.77 13.79 8.31
CA PRO A 182 2.79 14.60 8.95
C PRO A 182 2.28 16.04 8.92
N PRO A 183 2.24 16.74 10.07
CA PRO A 183 1.80 18.13 10.07
C PRO A 183 2.63 18.86 9.00
N PRO A 184 2.02 19.80 8.26
CA PRO A 184 2.76 20.57 7.26
C PRO A 184 4.04 21.08 7.91
N PRO A 185 5.20 21.05 7.20
CA PRO A 185 6.46 21.45 7.78
C PRO A 185 6.26 22.80 8.45
N ARG A 186 6.45 22.85 9.77
CA ARG A 186 6.39 24.08 10.55
C ARG A 186 7.35 25.04 9.84
N GLN A 187 6.82 26.11 9.25
CA GLN A 187 7.68 27.17 8.72
C GLN A 187 8.41 27.75 9.92
N LEU A 188 9.64 27.29 10.14
CA LEU A 188 10.54 27.91 11.10
C LEU A 188 10.73 29.36 10.64
N PRO A 189 10.56 30.35 11.53
CA PRO A 189 10.83 31.73 11.18
C PRO A 189 12.26 31.82 10.64
N ARG A 190 12.43 32.53 9.51
CA ARG A 190 13.69 32.67 8.75
C ARG A 190 14.89 33.19 9.56
N ASN A 191 14.69 33.63 10.80
CA ASN A 191 15.68 34.30 11.64
C ASN A 191 15.98 33.53 12.93
N LEU A 192 16.34 32.24 12.82
CA LEU A 192 17.12 31.59 13.87
C LEU A 192 18.60 31.65 13.47
N PRO A 193 19.49 32.18 14.31
CA PRO A 193 20.93 32.16 14.04
C PRO A 193 21.37 30.71 13.84
N ARG A 194 22.01 30.45 12.70
CA ARG A 194 22.58 29.14 12.40
C ARG A 194 23.75 28.91 13.36
N GLN A 195 23.64 27.87 14.18
CA GLN A 195 24.71 27.41 15.05
C GLN A 195 25.96 27.09 14.19
N GLY A 196 26.99 27.94 14.27
CA GLY A 196 28.23 27.77 13.50
C GLY A 196 29.00 29.04 13.11
N GLU A 197 28.53 30.26 13.41
CA GLU A 197 29.35 31.47 13.21
C GLU A 197 30.36 31.62 14.37
N LEU A 198 31.56 31.05 14.16
CA LEU A 198 32.75 31.41 14.94
C LEU A 198 33.30 32.73 14.37
N LEU A 199 33.05 33.83 15.09
CA LEU A 199 33.75 35.10 14.89
C LEU A 199 35.19 34.94 15.39
N PHE A 200 36.15 34.86 14.46
CA PHE A 200 37.55 35.10 14.77
C PHE A 200 37.81 36.60 14.62
N GLY A 201 38.19 37.24 15.72
CA GLY A 201 38.82 38.57 15.74
C GLY A 201 40.33 38.46 15.60
#